data_AF-A0A1P8YIY2-F1
#
_entry.id   AF-A0A1P8YIY2-F1
#
_cell.length_a   1.000
_cell.length_b   1.000
_cell.length_c   1.000
_cell.angle_alpha   90.00
_cell.angle_beta   90.00
_cell.angle_gamma   90.00
#
_symmetry.space_group_name_H-M   'P 1'
#
loop_
_entity.id
_entity.type
_entity.pdbx_description
1 polymer ?
#
loop_
_entity_poly.entity_id
_entity_poly.type
_entity_poly.pdbx_seq_one_letter_code
_entity_poly.pdbx_strand_id
1 'polypeptide(L)'
;MRPHAACQDRPMSSASQISVQAVVLAVDYGQFSISGGLGDYEDYLELLEQAQAAQPSAGNGNALVVLSPHQNNFEMPISVQVWNGRPPADRDEWQQVSEGRLRVSEAGQIMIASPTTGEVFCGVPEGDYLIEVSGRGFVNYGWPGTTTPGDVWRIRLWPNDGTEPEPAQMWDMPGYGIPENTPLPEHPPAPAESAEPQWITVSEPGGGHRMVRTSELRAEAAEAERRAWGGGDPIPELREYNGGQSLAKYDRALVLALLEMDDERLREVARWCASKAYEFADIADRPWVAPALAALHAGEPLPPPFDTTESAWAQLAADREEQPGSADGEQGVIAVYSSGRFDPFDHGPIDRTSYALPTIFIAAGPDPREAGFGALYSASVTFQRDARRLHTELRDALGIAARPV
;
A
#
# COMPACT_ATOMS: atom_id res chain seq x y z
N MET A 1 -8.27 53.75 -55.92
CA MET A 1 -7.55 54.06 -54.66
C MET A 1 -8.35 53.45 -53.51
N ARG A 2 -8.00 52.23 -53.10
CA ARG A 2 -8.24 51.57 -51.80
C ARG A 2 -7.49 50.23 -51.84
N PRO A 3 -6.80 49.82 -50.76
CA PRO A 3 -5.69 48.88 -50.84
C PRO A 3 -6.12 47.42 -50.61
N HIS A 4 -5.32 46.52 -51.19
CA HIS A 4 -5.26 45.10 -50.81
C HIS A 4 -5.01 44.98 -49.30
N ALA A 5 -5.95 44.35 -48.59
CA ALA A 5 -5.68 43.82 -47.27
C ALA A 5 -4.88 42.52 -47.45
N ALA A 6 -3.59 42.57 -47.09
CA ALA A 6 -2.78 41.39 -46.91
C ALA A 6 -3.38 40.55 -45.78
N CYS A 7 -3.78 39.32 -46.11
CA CYS A 7 -4.03 38.29 -45.12
C CYS A 7 -2.67 38.03 -44.45
N GLN A 8 -2.50 38.48 -43.22
CA GLN A 8 -1.33 38.17 -42.42
C GLN A 8 -1.39 36.69 -42.06
N ASP A 9 -0.54 35.89 -42.68
CA ASP A 9 -0.15 34.58 -42.17
C ASP A 9 0.32 34.77 -40.72
N ARG A 10 -0.52 34.35 -39.76
CA ARG A 10 -0.06 34.11 -38.40
C ARG A 10 0.96 32.97 -38.51
N PRO A 11 2.21 33.14 -38.04
CA PRO A 11 3.13 32.04 -37.95
C PRO A 11 2.51 30.98 -37.04
N MET A 12 2.28 29.78 -37.57
CA MET A 12 2.00 28.59 -36.75
C MET A 12 3.16 28.46 -35.77
N SER A 13 2.92 28.74 -34.49
CA SER A 13 3.91 28.52 -33.44
C SER A 13 4.30 27.05 -33.50
N SER A 14 5.55 26.77 -33.86
CA SER A 14 6.08 25.41 -33.87
C SER A 14 6.01 24.84 -32.46
N ALA A 15 5.45 23.65 -32.31
CA ALA A 15 5.44 22.93 -31.04
C ALA A 15 6.87 22.80 -30.51
N SER A 16 7.05 23.07 -29.22
CA SER A 16 8.32 23.02 -28.51
C SER A 16 8.14 22.33 -27.18
N GLN A 17 9.16 21.56 -26.80
CA GLN A 17 9.20 20.86 -25.52
C GLN A 17 9.40 21.88 -24.39
N ILE A 18 8.51 21.86 -23.41
CA ILE A 18 8.54 22.68 -22.20
C ILE A 18 9.46 22.04 -21.17
N SER A 19 9.33 20.73 -20.94
CA SER A 19 10.12 20.01 -19.94
C SER A 19 10.37 18.56 -20.36
N VAL A 20 11.43 17.98 -19.78
CA VAL A 20 11.75 16.55 -19.87
C VAL A 20 12.22 16.06 -18.50
N GLN A 21 11.72 14.90 -18.09
CA GLN A 21 12.09 14.20 -16.87
C GLN A 21 12.42 12.75 -17.24
N ALA A 22 13.49 12.20 -16.67
CA ALA A 22 13.82 10.79 -16.78
C ALA A 22 13.49 10.10 -15.46
N VAL A 23 12.67 9.07 -15.51
CA VAL A 23 12.33 8.22 -14.36
C VAL A 23 12.58 6.76 -14.70
N VAL A 24 12.71 5.95 -13.67
CA VAL A 24 12.81 4.50 -13.80
C VAL A 24 11.62 3.90 -13.05
N LEU A 25 10.84 3.08 -13.74
CA LEU A 25 9.72 2.36 -13.16
C LEU A 25 10.10 0.87 -13.11
N ALA A 26 9.75 0.21 -12.01
CA ALA A 26 9.68 -1.25 -12.03
C ALA A 26 8.29 -1.65 -12.54
N VAL A 27 8.24 -2.42 -13.61
CA VAL A 27 7.01 -2.98 -14.18
C VAL A 27 6.93 -4.46 -13.84
N ASP A 28 5.76 -4.85 -13.35
CA ASP A 28 5.37 -6.23 -13.13
C ASP A 28 4.01 -6.50 -13.80
N TYR A 29 3.68 -7.78 -13.98
CA TYR A 29 2.47 -8.28 -14.64
C TYR A 29 2.22 -7.87 -16.10
N GLY A 30 3.13 -7.11 -16.73
CA GLY A 30 3.00 -6.69 -18.12
C GLY A 30 2.11 -5.47 -18.33
N GLN A 31 1.97 -4.61 -17.33
CA GLN A 31 1.20 -3.37 -17.45
C GLN A 31 1.70 -2.28 -16.50
N PHE A 32 1.41 -1.04 -16.88
CA PHE A 32 1.55 0.13 -16.00
C PHE A 32 0.43 1.13 -16.28
N SER A 33 0.10 1.93 -15.28
CA SER A 33 -0.88 3.01 -15.37
C SER A 33 -0.24 4.37 -15.25
N ILE A 34 -0.91 5.36 -15.83
CA ILE A 34 -0.59 6.78 -15.72
C ILE A 34 -1.86 7.49 -15.26
N SER A 35 -1.81 8.21 -14.14
CA SER A 35 -2.93 8.99 -13.61
C SER A 35 -2.52 10.44 -13.38
N GLY A 36 -3.42 11.37 -13.64
CA GLY A 36 -3.25 12.79 -13.31
C GLY A 36 -3.66 13.17 -11.89
N GLY A 37 -3.83 12.19 -11.00
CA GLY A 37 -4.25 12.39 -9.60
C GLY A 37 -5.76 12.53 -9.41
N LEU A 38 -6.55 12.03 -10.37
CA LEU A 38 -8.03 12.03 -10.36
C LEU A 38 -8.64 10.63 -10.57
N GLY A 39 -7.80 9.60 -10.76
CA GLY A 39 -8.27 8.23 -11.00
C GLY A 39 -8.30 7.43 -9.71
N ASP A 40 -9.35 6.61 -9.54
CA ASP A 40 -9.53 5.71 -8.42
C ASP A 40 -9.03 4.29 -8.73
N TYR A 41 -8.87 3.45 -7.70
CA TYR A 41 -8.41 2.06 -7.89
C TYR A 41 -9.39 1.20 -8.70
N GLU A 42 -10.70 1.44 -8.57
CA GLU A 42 -11.73 0.72 -9.34
C GLU A 42 -11.61 1.02 -10.85
N ASP A 43 -11.30 2.27 -11.22
CA ASP A 43 -11.06 2.67 -12.61
C ASP A 43 -9.91 1.86 -13.24
N TYR A 44 -8.88 1.52 -12.46
CA TYR A 44 -7.72 0.80 -12.96
C TYR A 44 -8.07 -0.63 -13.40
N LEU A 45 -8.91 -1.34 -12.64
CA LEU A 45 -9.29 -2.72 -12.98
C LEU A 45 -10.14 -2.76 -14.25
N GLU A 46 -11.11 -1.85 -14.37
CA GLU A 46 -11.93 -1.74 -15.59
C GLU A 46 -11.09 -1.35 -16.81
N LEU A 47 -10.16 -0.41 -16.67
CA LEU A 47 -9.25 -0.01 -17.74
C LEU A 47 -8.29 -1.14 -18.13
N LEU A 48 -7.84 -1.95 -17.19
CA LEU A 48 -7.02 -3.12 -17.48
C LEU A 48 -7.80 -4.15 -18.32
N GLU A 49 -9.04 -4.46 -17.95
CA GLU A 49 -9.91 -5.35 -18.72
C GLU A 49 -10.13 -4.81 -20.15
N GLN A 50 -10.38 -3.51 -20.30
CA GLN A 50 -10.53 -2.87 -21.60
C GLN A 50 -9.25 -2.93 -22.43
N ALA A 51 -8.09 -2.69 -21.83
CA ALA A 51 -6.79 -2.74 -22.51
C ALA A 51 -6.45 -4.18 -22.96
N GLN A 52 -6.84 -5.19 -22.20
CA GLN A 52 -6.68 -6.60 -22.58
C GLN A 52 -7.63 -7.00 -23.73
N ALA A 53 -8.86 -6.47 -23.74
CA ALA A 53 -9.82 -6.69 -24.80
C ALA A 53 -9.44 -5.98 -26.11
N ALA A 54 -8.86 -4.78 -26.00
CA ALA A 54 -8.45 -3.93 -27.10
C ALA A 54 -7.05 -3.37 -26.84
N GLN A 55 -6.04 -4.18 -27.14
CA GLN A 55 -4.64 -3.82 -26.96
C GLN A 55 -4.26 -2.60 -27.79
N PRO A 56 -3.24 -1.82 -27.37
CA PRO A 56 -2.35 -2.06 -26.23
C PRO A 56 -2.63 -1.20 -25.00
N SER A 57 -3.74 -0.46 -24.97
CA SER A 57 -4.04 0.46 -23.87
C SER A 57 -5.52 0.85 -23.83
N ALA A 58 -6.00 1.25 -22.66
CA ALA A 58 -7.31 1.87 -22.48
C ALA A 58 -7.20 3.05 -21.51
N GLY A 59 -8.04 4.07 -21.70
CA GLY A 59 -8.08 5.25 -20.83
C GLY A 59 -9.46 5.89 -20.75
N ASN A 60 -9.75 6.51 -19.62
CA ASN A 60 -11.03 7.15 -19.32
C ASN A 60 -10.94 8.69 -19.23
N GLY A 61 -9.75 9.26 -19.48
CA GLY A 61 -9.48 10.69 -19.34
C GLY A 61 -8.89 11.09 -17.98
N ASN A 62 -9.04 10.27 -16.93
CA ASN A 62 -8.41 10.48 -15.62
C ASN A 62 -7.17 9.59 -15.45
N ALA A 63 -7.19 8.42 -16.09
CA ALA A 63 -6.09 7.48 -16.13
C ALA A 63 -5.97 6.81 -17.52
N LEU A 64 -4.79 6.27 -17.78
CA LEU A 64 -4.46 5.45 -18.94
C LEU A 64 -3.71 4.21 -18.46
N VAL A 65 -4.19 3.02 -18.80
CA VAL A 65 -3.50 1.74 -18.61
C VAL A 65 -2.84 1.33 -19.92
N VAL A 66 -1.56 0.98 -19.88
CA VAL A 66 -0.77 0.54 -21.03
C VAL A 66 -0.23 -0.86 -20.76
N LEU A 67 -0.43 -1.77 -21.69
CA LEU A 67 0.13 -3.11 -21.66
C LEU A 67 1.56 -3.06 -22.20
N SER A 68 2.49 -3.64 -21.43
CA SER A 68 3.84 -3.90 -21.88
C SER A 68 3.90 -5.28 -22.53
N PRO A 69 4.58 -5.44 -23.67
CA PRO A 69 4.87 -6.76 -24.20
C PRO A 69 5.65 -7.65 -23.23
N HIS A 70 6.48 -7.06 -22.36
CA HIS A 70 7.24 -7.77 -21.34
C HIS A 70 6.44 -7.88 -20.04
N GLN A 71 6.35 -9.09 -19.51
CA GLN A 71 5.71 -9.35 -18.22
C GLN A 71 6.42 -8.61 -17.08
N ASN A 72 7.74 -8.45 -17.14
CA ASN A 72 8.48 -7.68 -16.14
C ASN A 72 9.66 -6.90 -16.76
N ASN A 73 9.87 -5.72 -16.20
CA ASN A 73 11.10 -4.94 -16.34
C ASN A 73 11.27 -4.06 -15.09
N PHE A 74 12.21 -4.41 -14.21
CA PHE A 74 12.41 -3.72 -12.94
C PHE A 74 13.29 -2.47 -13.04
N GLU A 75 13.87 -2.20 -14.21
CA GLU A 75 14.65 -0.99 -14.47
C GLU A 75 14.17 -0.32 -15.77
N MET A 76 12.86 -0.18 -15.95
CA MET A 76 12.28 0.39 -17.17
C MET A 76 12.48 1.90 -17.22
N PRO A 77 13.34 2.42 -18.12
CA PRO A 77 13.54 3.86 -18.25
C PRO A 77 12.38 4.49 -19.01
N ILE A 78 11.81 5.55 -18.43
CA ILE A 78 10.74 6.34 -19.02
C ILE A 78 11.19 7.80 -19.13
N SER A 79 11.11 8.35 -20.35
CA SER A 79 11.25 9.79 -20.58
C SER A 79 9.86 10.44 -20.60
N VAL A 80 9.55 11.29 -19.61
CA VAL A 80 8.32 12.08 -19.57
C VAL A 80 8.58 13.48 -20.13
N GLN A 81 7.83 13.89 -21.15
CA GLN A 81 8.01 15.15 -21.87
C GLN A 81 6.71 15.93 -21.91
N VAL A 82 6.77 17.21 -21.58
CA VAL A 82 5.63 18.13 -21.72
C VAL A 82 5.91 19.10 -22.85
N TRP A 83 4.93 19.32 -23.72
CA TRP A 83 5.03 20.15 -24.92
C TRP A 83 3.93 21.21 -24.93
N ASN A 84 4.16 22.34 -25.60
CA ASN A 84 3.14 23.40 -25.76
C ASN A 84 2.19 23.18 -26.96
N GLY A 85 2.31 22.06 -27.66
CA GLY A 85 1.50 21.64 -28.79
C GLY A 85 1.89 20.24 -29.24
N ARG A 86 1.16 19.66 -30.22
CA ARG A 86 1.45 18.30 -30.71
C ARG A 86 2.92 18.18 -31.13
N PRO A 87 3.71 17.26 -30.54
CA PRO A 87 5.11 17.06 -30.89
C PRO A 87 5.30 16.66 -32.36
N PRO A 88 6.53 16.78 -32.91
CA PRO A 88 6.85 16.22 -34.21
C PRO A 88 6.57 14.71 -34.27
N ALA A 89 6.00 14.27 -35.39
CA ALA A 89 5.70 12.86 -35.63
C ALA A 89 6.99 12.05 -35.78
N ASP A 90 7.07 10.96 -35.01
CA ASP A 90 8.19 10.01 -34.99
C ASP A 90 7.69 8.58 -34.68
N ARG A 91 6.40 8.31 -34.91
CA ARG A 91 5.75 7.06 -34.49
C ARG A 91 6.40 5.82 -35.13
N ASP A 92 7.01 5.98 -36.29
CA ASP A 92 7.77 4.95 -37.01
C ASP A 92 9.10 4.56 -36.32
N GLU A 93 9.60 5.37 -35.39
CA GLU A 93 10.76 5.03 -34.55
C GLU A 93 10.43 4.16 -33.33
N TRP A 94 9.15 3.87 -33.11
CA TRP A 94 8.63 3.14 -31.96
C TRP A 94 7.97 1.85 -32.40
N GLN A 95 7.97 0.84 -31.52
CA GLN A 95 7.33 -0.45 -31.82
C GLN A 95 5.88 -0.46 -31.34
N GLN A 96 5.61 0.17 -30.20
CA GLN A 96 4.26 0.34 -29.67
C GLN A 96 4.01 1.82 -29.40
N VAL A 97 2.82 2.31 -29.74
CA VAL A 97 2.38 3.68 -29.47
C VAL A 97 0.90 3.68 -29.08
N SER A 98 0.59 4.26 -27.93
CA SER A 98 -0.77 4.49 -27.43
C SER A 98 -1.01 5.98 -27.32
N GLU A 99 -2.10 6.50 -27.91
CA GLU A 99 -2.58 7.85 -27.63
C GLU A 99 -3.87 7.82 -26.81
N GLY A 100 -4.04 8.79 -25.93
CA GLY A 100 -5.23 8.92 -25.08
C GLY A 100 -5.41 10.35 -24.57
N ARG A 101 -6.32 10.51 -23.61
CA ARG A 101 -6.58 11.78 -22.92
C ARG A 101 -6.25 11.63 -21.44
N LEU A 102 -5.72 12.69 -20.84
CA LEU A 102 -5.40 12.72 -19.42
C LEU A 102 -5.63 14.12 -18.82
N ARG A 103 -6.45 14.20 -17.78
CA ARG A 103 -6.62 15.38 -16.93
C ARG A 103 -5.64 15.30 -15.77
N VAL A 104 -4.79 16.31 -15.63
CA VAL A 104 -3.89 16.48 -14.47
C VAL A 104 -4.53 17.44 -13.49
N SER A 105 -4.61 17.05 -12.21
CA SER A 105 -5.20 17.82 -11.13
C SER A 105 -4.35 19.03 -10.72
N GLU A 106 -4.88 19.84 -9.80
CA GLU A 106 -4.18 21.00 -9.22
C GLU A 106 -2.85 20.65 -8.52
N ALA A 107 -2.64 19.36 -8.19
CA ALA A 107 -1.37 18.87 -7.64
C ALA A 107 -0.20 19.02 -8.63
N GLY A 108 -0.47 19.17 -9.93
CA GLY A 108 0.56 19.48 -10.92
C GLY A 108 1.57 18.35 -11.14
N GLN A 109 1.10 17.09 -11.08
CA GLN A 109 1.92 15.91 -11.29
C GLN A 109 1.12 14.76 -11.90
N ILE A 110 1.79 13.91 -12.67
CA ILE A 110 1.29 12.59 -13.01
C ILE A 110 1.94 11.53 -12.12
N MET A 111 1.19 10.50 -11.81
CA MET A 111 1.64 9.29 -11.13
C MET A 111 1.73 8.16 -12.16
N ILE A 112 2.85 7.45 -12.17
CA ILE A 112 3.06 6.25 -12.99
C ILE A 112 3.28 5.08 -12.04
N ALA A 113 2.49 4.02 -12.20
CA ALA A 113 2.48 2.89 -11.28
C ALA A 113 2.38 1.56 -12.05
N SER A 114 2.89 0.49 -11.44
CA SER A 114 2.67 -0.88 -11.91
C SER A 114 2.28 -1.75 -10.71
N PRO A 115 1.45 -2.79 -10.87
CA PRO A 115 1.08 -3.68 -9.76
C PRO A 115 2.32 -4.19 -9.02
N THR A 116 2.17 -4.45 -7.72
CA THR A 116 3.21 -5.04 -6.86
C THR A 116 4.53 -4.25 -6.75
N THR A 117 4.60 -3.06 -7.34
CA THR A 117 5.78 -2.17 -7.34
C THR A 117 5.46 -0.77 -6.78
N GLY A 118 6.49 0.06 -6.61
CA GLY A 118 6.33 1.45 -6.19
C GLY A 118 5.82 2.37 -7.31
N GLU A 119 5.39 3.56 -6.91
CA GLU A 119 4.90 4.61 -7.79
C GLU A 119 6.01 5.63 -8.06
N VAL A 120 5.99 6.23 -9.26
CA VAL A 120 6.86 7.36 -9.60
C VAL A 120 6.05 8.58 -10.00
N PHE A 121 6.48 9.76 -9.57
CA PHE A 121 5.79 11.02 -9.82
C PHE A 121 6.60 11.90 -10.77
N CYS A 122 5.93 12.55 -11.71
CA CYS A 122 6.54 13.49 -12.65
C CYS A 122 5.77 14.80 -12.65
N GLY A 123 6.46 15.93 -12.56
CA GLY A 123 5.83 17.24 -12.59
C GLY A 123 5.21 17.54 -13.96
N VAL A 124 3.91 17.77 -14.00
CA VAL A 124 3.15 18.13 -15.21
C VAL A 124 2.12 19.17 -14.77
N PRO A 125 2.11 20.38 -15.35
CA PRO A 125 1.16 21.41 -14.92
C PRO A 125 -0.29 20.93 -14.96
N GLU A 126 -1.14 21.46 -14.09
CA GLU A 126 -2.58 21.21 -14.16
C GLU A 126 -3.12 21.50 -15.58
N GLY A 127 -3.96 20.60 -16.10
CA GLY A 127 -4.63 20.83 -17.37
C GLY A 127 -5.24 19.58 -17.99
N ASP A 128 -5.83 19.75 -19.16
CA ASP A 128 -6.31 18.69 -20.04
C ASP A 128 -5.29 18.41 -21.14
N TYR A 129 -4.84 17.16 -21.25
CA TYR A 129 -3.78 16.76 -22.18
C TYR A 129 -4.24 15.66 -23.13
N LEU A 130 -3.71 15.70 -24.34
CA LEU A 130 -3.46 14.50 -25.11
C LEU A 130 -2.15 13.88 -24.60
N ILE A 131 -2.17 12.57 -24.41
CA ILE A 131 -1.03 11.78 -23.93
C ILE A 131 -0.66 10.75 -24.98
N GLU A 132 0.63 10.64 -25.29
CA GLU A 132 1.21 9.55 -26.09
C GLU A 132 2.18 8.74 -25.24
N VAL A 133 2.05 7.43 -25.26
CA VAL A 133 2.97 6.49 -24.61
C VAL A 133 3.58 5.58 -25.67
N SER A 134 4.90 5.64 -25.80
CA SER A 134 5.63 4.90 -26.83
C SER A 134 6.69 4.01 -26.21
N GLY A 135 6.82 2.79 -26.71
CA GLY A 135 7.79 1.79 -26.25
C GLY A 135 8.54 1.12 -27.40
N ARG A 136 9.81 0.78 -27.18
CA ARG A 136 10.67 0.07 -28.15
C ARG A 136 11.80 -0.67 -27.45
N GLY A 137 12.47 -1.56 -28.18
CA GLY A 137 13.49 -2.46 -27.66
C GLY A 137 12.92 -3.80 -27.17
N PHE A 138 11.70 -4.14 -27.58
CA PHE A 138 11.05 -5.37 -27.14
C PHE A 138 11.69 -6.61 -27.76
N VAL A 139 12.00 -7.61 -26.92
CA VAL A 139 12.67 -8.86 -27.33
C VAL A 139 11.72 -10.06 -27.49
N ASN A 140 10.70 -10.21 -26.65
CA ASN A 140 9.62 -11.19 -26.79
C ASN A 140 8.31 -10.70 -26.09
N TYR A 141 7.25 -11.49 -26.14
CA TYR A 141 6.01 -11.32 -25.38
C TYR A 141 6.10 -12.18 -24.12
N GLY A 142 5.58 -11.67 -23.01
CA GLY A 142 5.66 -12.33 -21.72
C GLY A 142 7.05 -12.18 -21.10
N TRP A 143 7.62 -13.26 -20.57
CA TRP A 143 8.89 -13.18 -19.84
C TRP A 143 10.10 -12.97 -20.76
N PRO A 144 10.89 -11.89 -20.62
CA PRO A 144 11.94 -11.55 -21.58
C PRO A 144 13.31 -12.19 -21.32
N GLY A 145 13.38 -13.20 -20.46
CA GLY A 145 14.64 -13.88 -20.15
C GLY A 145 15.46 -13.22 -19.03
N THR A 146 15.13 -11.97 -18.68
CA THR A 146 15.80 -11.13 -17.69
C THR A 146 14.79 -10.15 -17.10
N THR A 147 15.06 -9.58 -15.93
CA THR A 147 14.24 -8.50 -15.36
C THR A 147 14.67 -7.12 -15.85
N THR A 148 15.67 -7.03 -16.73
CA THR A 148 16.17 -5.78 -17.33
C THR A 148 16.38 -5.93 -18.85
N PRO A 149 15.30 -6.14 -19.62
CA PRO A 149 15.38 -6.43 -21.06
C PRO A 149 15.90 -5.26 -21.91
N GLY A 150 15.96 -4.05 -21.34
CA GLY A 150 16.55 -2.88 -21.98
C GLY A 150 15.63 -2.17 -22.96
N ASP A 151 14.33 -2.45 -22.94
CA ASP A 151 13.33 -1.63 -23.60
C ASP A 151 13.29 -0.23 -22.98
N VAL A 152 12.91 0.74 -23.80
CA VAL A 152 12.84 2.16 -23.43
C VAL A 152 11.46 2.69 -23.74
N TRP A 153 10.96 3.53 -22.83
CA TRP A 153 9.63 4.10 -22.94
C TRP A 153 9.66 5.62 -22.91
N ARG A 154 8.65 6.23 -23.51
CA ARG A 154 8.45 7.67 -23.53
C ARG A 154 6.98 8.00 -23.32
N ILE A 155 6.75 9.04 -22.51
CA ILE A 155 5.43 9.66 -22.35
C ILE A 155 5.54 11.11 -22.85
N ARG A 156 4.68 11.50 -23.78
CA ARG A 156 4.55 12.90 -24.24
C ARG A 156 3.18 13.43 -23.88
N LEU A 157 3.12 14.61 -23.28
CA LEU A 157 1.88 15.32 -22.97
C LEU A 157 1.86 16.67 -23.67
N TRP A 158 0.74 17.02 -24.29
CA TRP A 158 0.51 18.35 -24.85
C TRP A 158 -0.96 18.76 -24.67
N PRO A 159 -1.27 20.07 -24.65
CA PRO A 159 -2.63 20.55 -24.42
C PRO A 159 -3.63 19.87 -25.37
N ASN A 160 -4.75 19.41 -24.81
CA ASN A 160 -5.85 18.88 -25.59
C ASN A 160 -6.52 20.02 -26.38
N ASP A 161 -6.34 20.03 -27.70
CA ASP A 161 -6.90 21.01 -28.62
C ASP A 161 -8.21 20.52 -29.28
N GLY A 162 -8.75 19.40 -28.82
CA GLY A 162 -9.94 18.76 -29.37
C GLY A 162 -9.64 17.78 -30.52
N THR A 163 -8.37 17.59 -30.89
CA THR A 163 -7.97 16.55 -31.85
C THR A 163 -8.22 15.16 -31.26
N GLU A 164 -8.71 14.23 -32.07
CA GLU A 164 -8.86 12.83 -31.66
C GLU A 164 -7.48 12.14 -31.52
N PRO A 165 -7.30 11.25 -30.51
CA PRO A 165 -6.14 10.38 -30.42
C PRO A 165 -5.94 9.59 -31.71
N GLU A 166 -4.68 9.48 -32.15
CA GLU A 166 -4.37 8.62 -33.28
C GLU A 166 -4.52 7.13 -32.90
N PRO A 167 -4.85 6.24 -33.86
CA PRO A 167 -4.96 4.81 -33.60
C PRO A 167 -3.70 4.24 -32.95
N ALA A 168 -3.88 3.29 -32.05
CA ALA A 168 -2.76 2.64 -31.40
C ALA A 168 -1.93 1.81 -32.38
N GLN A 169 -0.62 1.85 -32.20
CA GLN A 169 0.34 1.01 -32.91
C GLN A 169 0.76 -0.11 -31.97
N MET A 170 0.59 -1.35 -32.40
CA MET A 170 1.05 -2.52 -31.64
C MET A 170 2.39 -2.99 -32.14
N TRP A 171 3.19 -3.51 -31.21
CA TRP A 171 4.40 -4.23 -31.59
C TRP A 171 4.02 -5.51 -32.35
N ASP A 172 4.80 -5.84 -33.38
CA ASP A 172 4.72 -7.09 -34.13
C ASP A 172 5.92 -7.98 -33.74
N MET A 173 5.65 -9.13 -33.14
CA MET A 173 6.70 -10.07 -32.76
C MET A 173 7.18 -10.85 -34.00
N PRO A 174 8.49 -10.76 -34.35
CA PRO A 174 9.04 -11.52 -35.46
C PRO A 174 8.76 -13.03 -35.34
N GLY A 175 8.04 -13.57 -36.32
CA GLY A 175 7.72 -15.01 -36.40
C GLY A 175 6.44 -15.45 -35.69
N TYR A 176 5.81 -14.59 -34.90
CA TYR A 176 4.56 -14.88 -34.18
C TYR A 176 3.44 -13.89 -34.50
N GLY A 177 3.77 -12.69 -35.00
CA GLY A 177 2.78 -11.68 -35.37
C GLY A 177 2.42 -10.75 -34.21
N ILE A 178 1.38 -9.96 -34.44
CA ILE A 178 0.72 -9.15 -33.42
C ILE A 178 -0.27 -10.07 -32.65
N PRO A 179 -0.31 -10.03 -31.31
CA PRO A 179 -1.29 -10.78 -30.52
C PRO A 179 -2.72 -10.46 -30.94
N GLU A 180 -3.55 -11.48 -31.06
CA GLU A 180 -4.97 -11.27 -31.35
C GLU A 180 -5.67 -10.65 -30.14
N ASN A 181 -6.39 -9.55 -30.36
CA ASN A 181 -7.37 -9.05 -29.40
C ASN A 181 -8.42 -10.16 -29.21
N THR A 182 -8.47 -10.74 -28.02
CA THR A 182 -9.55 -11.65 -27.65
C THR A 182 -10.65 -10.77 -27.05
N PRO A 183 -11.78 -10.54 -27.73
CA PRO A 183 -12.88 -9.77 -27.15
C PRO A 183 -13.26 -10.43 -25.83
N LEU A 184 -13.43 -9.63 -24.78
CA LEU A 184 -14.08 -10.13 -23.58
C LEU A 184 -15.42 -10.75 -24.02
N PRO A 185 -15.70 -12.01 -23.71
CA PRO A 185 -16.99 -12.58 -24.03
C PRO A 185 -18.07 -11.67 -23.41
N GLU A 186 -19.00 -11.16 -24.24
CA GLU A 186 -20.23 -10.51 -23.74
C GLU A 186 -20.77 -11.42 -22.65
N HIS A 187 -20.85 -10.90 -21.41
CA HIS A 187 -21.11 -11.65 -20.18
C HIS A 187 -21.64 -13.06 -20.47
N PRO A 188 -20.83 -14.13 -20.34
CA PRO A 188 -21.43 -15.46 -20.37
C PRO A 188 -22.56 -15.44 -19.33
N PRO A 189 -23.71 -16.07 -19.60
CA PRO A 189 -24.78 -16.14 -18.60
C PRO A 189 -24.09 -16.56 -17.31
N ALA A 190 -24.27 -15.75 -16.26
CA ALA A 190 -23.56 -15.89 -14.98
C ALA A 190 -23.31 -17.37 -14.74
N PRO A 191 -22.05 -17.82 -14.67
CA PRO A 191 -21.73 -19.24 -14.78
C PRO A 191 -22.69 -19.97 -13.88
N ALA A 192 -23.50 -20.86 -14.45
CA ALA A 192 -24.25 -21.82 -13.65
C ALA A 192 -23.19 -22.53 -12.82
N GLU A 193 -23.06 -22.16 -11.54
CA GLU A 193 -21.96 -22.47 -10.62
C GLU A 193 -20.85 -23.24 -11.34
N SER A 194 -19.98 -22.54 -12.08
CA SER A 194 -18.90 -23.20 -12.79
C SER A 194 -18.11 -23.94 -11.73
N ALA A 195 -18.20 -25.27 -11.76
CA ALA A 195 -17.58 -26.11 -10.76
C ALA A 195 -16.14 -25.64 -10.58
N GLU A 196 -15.81 -25.25 -9.35
CA GLU A 196 -14.51 -24.70 -9.02
C GLU A 196 -13.42 -25.58 -9.64
N PRO A 197 -12.40 -24.99 -10.29
CA PRO A 197 -11.40 -25.75 -11.01
C PRO A 197 -10.86 -26.82 -10.07
N GLN A 198 -10.85 -28.09 -10.48
CA GLN A 198 -10.46 -29.19 -9.60
C GLN A 198 -8.96 -29.13 -9.24
N TRP A 199 -8.16 -28.46 -10.08
CA TRP A 199 -6.71 -28.38 -9.98
C TRP A 199 -6.21 -26.96 -10.24
N ILE A 200 -5.20 -26.54 -9.47
CA ILE A 200 -4.52 -25.24 -9.55
C ILE A 200 -3.02 -25.49 -9.69
N THR A 201 -2.37 -24.77 -10.61
CA THR A 201 -0.92 -24.74 -10.73
C THR A 201 -0.34 -23.78 -9.69
N VAL A 202 0.43 -24.31 -8.74
CA VAL A 202 1.16 -23.54 -7.74
C VAL A 202 2.61 -23.40 -8.19
N SER A 203 3.11 -22.18 -8.28
CA SER A 203 4.52 -21.88 -8.55
C SER A 203 5.31 -21.95 -7.24
N GLU A 204 6.40 -22.72 -7.24
CA GLU A 204 7.24 -22.91 -6.06
C GLU A 204 8.43 -21.93 -6.05
N PRO A 205 8.91 -21.51 -4.85
CA PRO A 205 10.13 -20.71 -4.73
C PRO A 205 11.33 -21.53 -5.26
N GLY A 206 11.81 -21.19 -6.46
CA GLY A 206 12.82 -21.97 -7.19
C GLY A 206 12.48 -22.23 -8.66
N GLY A 207 11.31 -21.79 -9.14
CA GLY A 207 10.92 -21.86 -10.55
C GLY A 207 10.26 -23.17 -10.98
N GLY A 208 9.94 -24.04 -10.02
CA GLY A 208 9.11 -25.23 -10.26
C GLY A 208 7.62 -24.90 -10.29
N HIS A 209 6.83 -25.72 -10.98
CA HIS A 209 5.37 -25.67 -10.92
C HIS A 209 4.82 -27.01 -10.47
N ARG A 210 3.95 -27.00 -9.47
CA ARG A 210 3.23 -28.18 -8.96
C ARG A 210 1.75 -28.02 -9.24
N MET A 211 1.12 -29.05 -9.80
CA MET A 211 -0.34 -29.10 -9.91
C MET A 211 -0.94 -29.64 -8.61
N VAL A 212 -1.80 -28.87 -7.96
CA VAL A 212 -2.40 -29.18 -6.65
C VAL A 212 -3.91 -29.20 -6.78
N ARG A 213 -4.60 -30.11 -6.08
CA ARG A 213 -6.07 -30.04 -6.07
C ARG A 213 -6.51 -28.77 -5.36
N THR A 214 -7.56 -28.12 -5.85
CA THR A 214 -8.09 -26.92 -5.19
C THR A 214 -8.53 -27.19 -3.75
N SER A 215 -9.08 -28.38 -3.47
CA SER A 215 -9.39 -28.81 -2.10
C SER A 215 -8.16 -28.94 -1.21
N GLU A 216 -7.03 -29.39 -1.77
CA GLU A 216 -5.77 -29.55 -1.06
C GLU A 216 -5.12 -28.19 -0.81
N LEU A 217 -5.09 -27.31 -1.81
CA LEU A 217 -4.60 -25.93 -1.65
C LEU A 217 -5.42 -25.14 -0.62
N ARG A 218 -6.76 -25.33 -0.58
CA ARG A 218 -7.60 -24.75 0.46
C ARG A 218 -7.34 -25.34 1.82
N ALA A 219 -7.11 -26.64 1.92
CA ALA A 219 -6.73 -27.26 3.18
C ALA A 219 -5.37 -26.75 3.67
N GLU A 220 -4.39 -26.61 2.77
CA GLU A 220 -3.09 -26.01 3.04
C GLU A 220 -3.23 -24.54 3.48
N ALA A 221 -4.05 -23.74 2.78
CA ALA A 221 -4.32 -22.35 3.12
C ALA A 221 -5.06 -22.21 4.46
N ALA A 222 -6.08 -23.04 4.72
CA ALA A 222 -6.80 -23.06 5.98
C ALA A 222 -5.90 -23.50 7.14
N GLU A 223 -4.98 -24.45 6.92
CA GLU A 223 -3.99 -24.85 7.92
C GLU A 223 -2.93 -23.76 8.14
N ALA A 224 -2.48 -23.09 7.08
CA ALA A 224 -1.60 -21.93 7.18
C ALA A 224 -2.28 -20.79 7.96
N GLU A 225 -3.57 -20.55 7.69
CA GLU A 225 -4.38 -19.57 8.40
C GLU A 225 -4.53 -19.98 9.87
N ARG A 226 -4.93 -21.22 10.19
CA ARG A 226 -4.96 -21.72 11.58
C ARG A 226 -3.62 -21.53 12.28
N ARG A 227 -2.49 -21.84 11.63
CA ARG A 227 -1.14 -21.61 12.18
C ARG A 227 -0.87 -20.12 12.45
N ALA A 228 -1.30 -19.23 11.57
CA ALA A 228 -1.20 -17.78 11.78
C ALA A 228 -2.04 -17.30 12.97
N TRP A 229 -3.14 -17.99 13.28
CA TRP A 229 -4.04 -17.74 14.42
C TRP A 229 -3.71 -18.55 15.69
N GLY A 230 -2.54 -19.19 15.76
CA GLY A 230 -2.09 -19.93 16.94
C GLY A 230 -2.60 -21.36 17.05
N GLY A 231 -3.04 -21.95 15.94
CA GLY A 231 -3.50 -23.34 15.82
C GLY A 231 -5.03 -23.51 15.86
N GLY A 232 -5.78 -22.45 16.15
CA GLY A 232 -7.25 -22.46 16.12
C GLY A 232 -7.81 -21.74 14.88
N ASP A 233 -9.11 -21.87 14.65
CA ASP A 233 -9.79 -21.18 13.56
C ASP A 233 -9.68 -19.64 13.69
N PRO A 234 -9.68 -18.91 12.56
CA PRO A 234 -9.70 -17.45 12.56
C PRO A 234 -10.86 -16.91 13.41
N ILE A 235 -10.64 -15.75 14.03
CA ILE A 235 -11.67 -15.03 14.78
C ILE A 235 -11.95 -13.73 13.98
N PRO A 236 -12.96 -13.71 13.09
CA PRO A 236 -13.18 -12.61 12.16
C PRO A 236 -13.28 -11.23 12.82
N GLU A 237 -13.89 -11.17 13.99
CA GLU A 237 -14.08 -9.95 14.80
C GLU A 237 -12.74 -9.28 15.14
N LEU A 238 -11.66 -10.05 15.26
CA LEU A 238 -10.34 -9.52 15.61
C LEU A 238 -9.54 -9.00 14.42
N ARG A 239 -10.03 -9.16 13.19
CA ARG A 239 -9.37 -8.58 12.01
C ARG A 239 -9.48 -7.05 11.98
N GLU A 240 -10.48 -6.50 12.65
CA GLU A 240 -10.74 -5.06 12.72
C GLU A 240 -9.82 -4.33 13.71
N TYR A 241 -9.18 -5.08 14.64
CA TYR A 241 -8.34 -4.49 15.68
C TYR A 241 -6.86 -4.68 15.38
N ASN A 242 -6.09 -3.59 15.51
CA ASN A 242 -4.64 -3.63 15.37
C ASN A 242 -4.03 -4.65 16.35
N GLY A 243 -3.26 -5.61 15.81
CA GLY A 243 -2.64 -6.67 16.59
C GLY A 243 -3.57 -7.80 17.04
N GLY A 244 -4.85 -7.82 16.62
CA GLY A 244 -5.82 -8.84 17.02
C GLY A 244 -5.40 -10.28 16.66
N GLN A 245 -4.88 -10.50 15.46
CA GLN A 245 -4.31 -11.80 15.06
C GLN A 245 -3.08 -12.17 15.90
N SER A 246 -2.19 -11.21 16.18
CA SER A 246 -1.00 -11.40 17.01
C SER A 246 -1.36 -11.81 18.44
N LEU A 247 -2.35 -11.12 19.03
CA LEU A 247 -2.89 -11.46 20.34
C LEU A 247 -3.53 -12.84 20.35
N ALA A 248 -4.35 -13.19 19.34
CA ALA A 248 -4.98 -14.51 19.26
C ALA A 248 -3.95 -15.63 19.09
N LYS A 249 -2.92 -15.41 18.26
CA LYS A 249 -1.81 -16.33 18.06
C LYS A 249 -1.01 -16.54 19.34
N TYR A 250 -0.82 -15.48 20.11
CA TYR A 250 -0.06 -15.52 21.34
C TYR A 250 -0.85 -16.12 22.51
N ASP A 251 -2.09 -15.67 22.71
CA ASP A 251 -2.90 -16.01 23.87
C ASP A 251 -4.41 -16.03 23.55
N ARG A 252 -4.79 -17.02 22.75
CA ARG A 252 -6.18 -17.22 22.31
C ARG A 252 -7.19 -17.27 23.47
N ALA A 253 -6.86 -17.95 24.56
CA ALA A 253 -7.77 -18.12 25.70
C ALA A 253 -8.11 -16.78 26.36
N LEU A 254 -7.11 -15.90 26.50
CA LEU A 254 -7.32 -14.55 27.01
C LEU A 254 -8.22 -13.76 26.05
N VAL A 255 -7.86 -13.74 24.77
CA VAL A 255 -8.60 -13.01 23.73
C VAL A 255 -10.07 -13.42 23.65
N LEU A 256 -10.36 -14.72 23.69
CA LEU A 256 -11.74 -15.23 23.72
C LEU A 256 -12.49 -14.78 24.98
N ALA A 257 -11.80 -14.64 26.12
CA ALA A 257 -12.42 -14.12 27.33
C ALA A 257 -12.73 -12.62 27.22
N LEU A 258 -11.86 -11.82 26.57
CA LEU A 258 -12.13 -10.40 26.31
C LEU A 258 -13.32 -10.20 25.36
N LEU A 259 -13.52 -11.06 24.36
CA LEU A 259 -14.64 -10.92 23.41
C LEU A 259 -16.01 -11.02 24.07
N GLU A 260 -16.10 -11.78 25.17
CA GLU A 260 -17.30 -11.98 25.98
C GLU A 260 -17.51 -10.89 27.04
N MET A 261 -16.53 -10.00 27.24
CA MET A 261 -16.64 -8.92 28.19
C MET A 261 -17.61 -7.84 27.68
N ASP A 262 -18.29 -7.21 28.62
CA ASP A 262 -19.01 -5.98 28.35
C ASP A 262 -18.05 -4.79 28.21
N ASP A 263 -18.61 -3.69 27.72
CA ASP A 263 -17.87 -2.46 27.45
C ASP A 263 -17.18 -1.91 28.70
N GLU A 264 -17.81 -1.99 29.87
CA GLU A 264 -17.24 -1.49 31.13
C GLU A 264 -15.98 -2.28 31.52
N ARG A 265 -16.02 -3.61 31.38
CA ARG A 265 -14.88 -4.47 31.70
C ARG A 265 -13.75 -4.32 30.68
N LEU A 266 -14.07 -4.10 29.40
CA LEU A 266 -13.06 -3.78 28.37
C LEU A 266 -12.37 -2.44 28.65
N ARG A 267 -13.11 -1.43 29.16
CA ARG A 267 -12.52 -0.17 29.62
C ARG A 267 -11.57 -0.36 30.80
N GLU A 268 -11.90 -1.26 31.72
CA GLU A 268 -11.01 -1.59 32.84
C GLU A 268 -9.73 -2.28 32.36
N VAL A 269 -9.84 -3.22 31.41
CA VAL A 269 -8.68 -3.83 30.74
C VAL A 269 -7.79 -2.76 30.11
N ALA A 270 -8.37 -1.82 29.36
CA ALA A 270 -7.63 -0.78 28.67
C ALA A 270 -6.83 0.10 29.65
N ARG A 271 -7.49 0.57 30.71
CA ARG A 271 -6.87 1.40 31.77
C ARG A 271 -5.77 0.67 32.52
N TRP A 272 -5.99 -0.62 32.81
CA TRP A 272 -5.00 -1.46 33.46
C TRP A 272 -3.77 -1.67 32.56
N CYS A 273 -3.97 -1.95 31.27
CA CYS A 273 -2.87 -2.14 30.31
C CYS A 273 -2.03 -0.87 30.14
N ALA A 274 -2.67 0.30 30.05
CA ALA A 274 -1.96 1.59 30.00
C ALA A 274 -1.10 1.80 31.26
N SER A 275 -1.67 1.57 32.45
CA SER A 275 -0.91 1.69 33.71
C SER A 275 0.31 0.77 33.72
N LYS A 276 0.12 -0.50 33.32
CA LYS A 276 1.21 -1.49 33.31
C LYS A 276 2.29 -1.20 32.28
N ALA A 277 1.93 -0.69 31.11
CA ALA A 277 2.91 -0.26 30.11
C ALA A 277 3.81 0.86 30.65
N TYR A 278 3.22 1.85 31.33
CA TYR A 278 3.94 2.99 31.90
C TYR A 278 4.77 2.62 33.13
N GLU A 279 4.27 1.72 33.98
CA GLU A 279 5.02 1.15 35.10
C GLU A 279 6.24 0.36 34.58
N PHE A 280 6.05 -0.50 33.57
CA PHE A 280 7.13 -1.31 33.01
C PHE A 280 8.19 -0.48 32.27
N ALA A 281 7.77 0.65 31.68
CA ALA A 281 8.66 1.62 31.06
C ALA A 281 9.30 2.62 32.06
N ASP A 282 9.05 2.46 33.37
CA ASP A 282 9.59 3.29 34.46
C ASP A 282 9.30 4.80 34.29
N ILE A 283 8.09 5.11 33.81
CA ILE A 283 7.63 6.49 33.57
C ILE A 283 6.34 6.86 34.32
N ALA A 284 5.65 5.89 34.94
CA ALA A 284 4.36 6.10 35.59
C ALA A 284 4.38 7.22 36.66
N ASP A 285 5.46 7.30 37.45
CA ASP A 285 5.58 8.25 38.55
C ASP A 285 6.11 9.63 38.13
N ARG A 286 6.34 9.85 36.82
CA ARG A 286 6.82 11.15 36.34
C ARG A 286 5.74 12.22 36.58
N PRO A 287 6.10 13.44 37.03
CA PRO A 287 5.12 14.49 37.35
C PRO A 287 4.18 14.87 36.21
N TRP A 288 4.63 14.74 34.95
CA TRP A 288 3.83 15.02 33.76
C TRP A 288 3.00 13.82 33.27
N VAL A 289 3.25 12.62 33.80
CA VAL A 289 2.55 11.37 33.45
C VAL A 289 1.48 11.01 34.48
N ALA A 290 1.81 11.05 35.77
CA ALA A 290 0.92 10.62 36.83
C ALA A 290 -0.47 11.28 36.79
N PRO A 291 -0.61 12.60 36.49
CA PRO A 291 -1.91 13.24 36.33
C PRO A 291 -2.74 12.65 35.18
N ALA A 292 -2.10 12.26 34.07
CA ALA A 292 -2.79 11.69 32.92
C ALA A 292 -3.28 10.28 33.18
N LEU A 293 -2.48 9.44 33.86
CA LEU A 293 -2.93 8.12 34.30
C LEU A 293 -4.10 8.24 35.30
N ALA A 294 -4.06 9.22 36.21
CA ALA A 294 -5.17 9.48 37.13
C ALA A 294 -6.45 9.89 36.41
N ALA A 295 -6.37 10.80 35.42
CA ALA A 295 -7.50 11.21 34.60
C ALA A 295 -8.07 10.04 33.79
N LEU A 296 -7.19 9.21 33.19
CA LEU A 296 -7.59 8.00 32.49
C LEU A 296 -8.38 7.07 33.42
N HIS A 297 -7.91 6.84 34.64
CA HIS A 297 -8.62 6.00 35.62
C HIS A 297 -10.00 6.58 36.00
N ALA A 298 -10.09 7.90 36.17
CA ALA A 298 -11.34 8.59 36.45
C ALA A 298 -12.31 8.62 35.27
N GLY A 299 -11.87 8.26 34.05
CA GLY A 299 -12.66 8.41 32.83
C GLY A 299 -12.83 9.87 32.40
N GLU A 300 -11.92 10.73 32.83
CA GLU A 300 -11.88 12.15 32.49
C GLU A 300 -11.03 12.39 31.24
N PRO A 301 -11.25 13.51 30.51
CA PRO A 301 -10.37 13.90 29.42
C PRO A 301 -8.91 14.01 29.88
N LEU A 302 -7.97 13.53 29.05
CA LEU A 302 -6.55 13.58 29.37
C LEU A 302 -6.08 15.05 29.51
N PRO A 303 -5.38 15.40 30.61
CA PRO A 303 -4.87 16.75 30.82
C PRO A 303 -3.60 16.98 30.00
N PRO A 304 -3.20 18.23 29.74
CA PRO A 304 -1.88 18.54 29.18
C PRO A 304 -0.75 17.89 30.01
N PRO A 305 0.30 17.34 29.37
CA PRO A 305 0.58 17.37 27.92
C PRO A 305 -0.04 16.18 27.15
N PHE A 306 -0.98 15.44 27.73
CA PHE A 306 -1.66 14.31 27.07
C PHE A 306 -2.99 14.69 26.43
N ASP A 307 -3.29 15.99 26.34
CA ASP A 307 -4.45 16.52 25.63
C ASP A 307 -4.36 16.29 24.11
N THR A 308 -3.14 16.17 23.57
CA THR A 308 -2.89 15.66 22.22
C THR A 308 -1.70 14.71 22.18
N THR A 309 -1.60 13.91 21.11
CA THR A 309 -0.48 13.00 20.88
C THR A 309 0.82 13.78 20.70
N GLU A 310 0.78 14.88 19.95
CA GLU A 310 1.94 15.72 19.63
C GLU A 310 2.54 16.38 20.87
N SER A 311 1.71 16.91 21.78
CA SER A 311 2.19 17.53 23.03
C SER A 311 2.85 16.50 23.95
N ALA A 312 2.34 15.28 24.02
CA ALA A 312 2.95 14.22 24.83
C ALA A 312 4.31 13.78 24.28
N TRP A 313 4.45 13.66 22.96
CA TRP A 313 5.74 13.35 22.32
C TRP A 313 6.75 14.47 22.50
N ALA A 314 6.32 15.73 22.40
CA ALA A 314 7.17 16.88 22.65
C ALA A 314 7.67 16.92 24.11
N GLN A 315 6.79 16.62 25.08
CA GLN A 315 7.19 16.53 26.48
C GLN A 315 8.17 15.39 26.73
N LEU A 316 7.97 14.23 26.11
CA LEU A 316 8.90 13.11 26.21
C LEU A 316 10.30 13.46 25.66
N ALA A 317 10.35 14.18 24.54
CA ALA A 317 11.62 14.67 23.99
C ALA A 317 12.32 15.63 24.95
N ALA A 318 11.60 16.61 25.51
CA ALA A 318 12.14 17.57 26.47
C ALA A 318 12.66 16.89 27.75
N ASP A 319 11.92 15.92 28.30
CA ASP A 319 12.34 15.16 29.49
C ASP A 319 13.65 14.39 29.25
N ARG A 320 13.84 13.82 28.05
CA ARG A 320 15.11 13.16 27.68
C ARG A 320 16.29 14.12 27.65
N GLU A 321 16.09 15.35 27.21
CA GLU A 321 17.14 16.37 27.18
C GLU A 321 17.56 16.81 28.59
N GLU A 322 16.63 16.79 29.55
CA GLU A 322 16.88 17.19 30.94
C GLU A 322 17.57 16.11 31.80
N GLN A 323 17.62 14.85 31.36
CA GLN A 323 18.32 13.76 32.05
C GLN A 323 19.80 13.68 31.61
N PRO A 324 20.77 14.16 32.41
CA PRO A 324 22.17 14.17 32.01
C PRO A 324 22.74 12.75 32.16
N GLY A 325 22.85 12.02 31.04
CA GLY A 325 23.42 10.67 31.00
C GLY A 325 22.90 9.76 29.88
N SER A 326 21.86 10.17 29.14
CA SER A 326 21.25 9.43 28.02
C SER A 326 21.67 9.95 26.64
N ALA A 327 22.76 10.72 26.55
CA ALA A 327 23.39 11.08 25.29
C ALA A 327 24.24 9.91 24.77
N ASP A 328 23.57 8.83 24.35
CA ASP A 328 24.18 7.82 23.48
C ASP A 328 23.15 7.41 22.41
N GLY A 329 23.27 8.08 21.26
CA GLY A 329 22.87 7.56 19.96
C GLY A 329 21.41 7.71 19.54
N GLU A 330 21.16 8.70 18.68
CA GLU A 330 20.43 8.41 17.44
C GLU A 330 21.13 7.24 16.71
N GLN A 331 20.84 6.01 17.10
CA GLN A 331 21.14 4.84 16.29
C GLN A 331 19.82 4.36 15.71
N GLY A 332 19.67 4.58 14.40
CA GLY A 332 18.63 3.92 13.62
C GLY A 332 18.66 2.43 13.93
N VAL A 333 17.60 1.94 14.56
CA VAL A 333 17.45 0.53 14.90
C VAL A 333 17.21 -0.21 13.59
N ILE A 334 18.25 -0.87 13.10
CA ILE A 334 18.11 -1.94 12.12
C ILE A 334 17.49 -3.11 12.87
N ALA A 335 16.23 -3.43 12.56
CA ALA A 335 15.55 -4.60 13.08
C ALA A 335 16.28 -5.88 12.61
N VAL A 336 17.00 -6.52 13.53
CA VAL A 336 17.57 -7.85 13.32
C VAL A 336 16.60 -8.86 13.91
N TYR A 337 15.84 -9.54 13.06
CA TYR A 337 15.00 -10.67 13.48
C TYR A 337 15.90 -11.85 13.88
N SER A 338 16.08 -12.07 15.18
CA SER A 338 16.74 -13.29 15.67
C SER A 338 15.85 -14.50 15.43
N SER A 339 16.43 -15.55 14.84
CA SER A 339 15.81 -16.85 14.51
C SER A 339 15.46 -17.72 15.73
N GLY A 340 14.80 -17.13 16.73
CA GLY A 340 14.19 -17.80 17.88
C GLY A 340 12.69 -18.02 17.68
N ARG A 341 12.07 -18.78 18.59
CA ARG A 341 10.62 -19.02 18.66
C ARG A 341 9.87 -17.70 18.43
N PHE A 342 9.08 -17.62 17.36
CA PHE A 342 8.35 -16.42 16.96
C PHE A 342 7.54 -15.87 18.14
N ASP A 343 7.95 -14.70 18.62
CA ASP A 343 7.20 -13.87 19.55
C ASP A 343 6.66 -12.68 18.75
N PRO A 344 5.33 -12.55 18.56
CA PRO A 344 4.74 -11.47 17.77
C PRO A 344 5.01 -10.07 18.34
N PHE A 345 5.53 -9.96 19.56
CA PHE A 345 5.83 -8.70 20.22
C PHE A 345 7.34 -8.41 20.32
N ASP A 346 8.22 -9.31 19.88
CA ASP A 346 9.67 -9.07 19.85
C ASP A 346 10.04 -8.21 18.62
N HIS A 347 10.15 -6.90 18.85
CA HIS A 347 10.57 -5.91 17.85
C HIS A 347 12.09 -5.64 17.88
N GLY A 348 12.88 -6.45 18.60
CA GLY A 348 14.29 -6.18 18.81
C GLY A 348 14.54 -5.03 19.82
N PRO A 349 15.68 -4.33 19.76
CA PRO A 349 15.96 -3.22 20.67
C PRO A 349 14.93 -2.09 20.51
N ILE A 350 14.18 -1.79 21.57
CA ILE A 350 13.19 -0.70 21.58
C ILE A 350 13.48 0.30 22.69
N ASP A 351 13.13 1.56 22.43
CA ASP A 351 12.97 2.56 23.48
C ASP A 351 11.60 2.37 24.15
N ARG A 352 11.60 1.73 25.33
CA ARG A 352 10.36 1.33 26.02
C ARG A 352 9.43 2.50 26.33
N THR A 353 9.99 3.67 26.65
CA THR A 353 9.22 4.86 26.95
C THR A 353 8.40 5.34 25.75
N SER A 354 8.98 5.32 24.54
CA SER A 354 8.29 5.64 23.28
C SER A 354 7.20 4.62 22.99
N TYR A 355 7.44 3.34 23.27
CA TYR A 355 6.47 2.28 23.01
C TYR A 355 5.31 2.23 24.02
N ALA A 356 5.52 2.70 25.25
CA ALA A 356 4.47 2.83 26.25
C ALA A 356 3.54 4.03 25.97
N LEU A 357 4.07 5.11 25.40
CA LEU A 357 3.35 6.39 25.25
C LEU A 357 2.01 6.28 24.48
N PRO A 358 1.90 5.54 23.36
CA PRO A 358 0.64 5.39 22.64
C PRO A 358 -0.46 4.69 23.45
N THR A 359 -0.11 3.87 24.44
CA THR A 359 -1.07 3.03 25.15
C THR A 359 -2.13 3.85 25.89
N ILE A 360 -1.79 5.03 26.39
CA ILE A 360 -2.76 5.89 27.10
C ILE A 360 -3.83 6.47 26.15
N PHE A 361 -3.43 6.85 24.94
CA PHE A 361 -4.33 7.40 23.92
C PHE A 361 -5.27 6.32 23.39
N ILE A 362 -4.72 5.12 23.15
CA ILE A 362 -5.50 3.96 22.74
C ILE A 362 -6.51 3.61 23.84
N ALA A 363 -6.09 3.58 25.11
CA ALA A 363 -6.97 3.28 26.23
C ALA A 363 -8.08 4.33 26.44
N ALA A 364 -7.80 5.60 26.10
CA ALA A 364 -8.76 6.70 26.16
C ALA A 364 -9.71 6.76 24.95
N GLY A 365 -9.47 6.00 23.89
CA GLY A 365 -10.25 6.03 22.64
C GLY A 365 -11.75 5.77 22.86
N PRO A 366 -12.68 6.27 22.03
CA PRO A 366 -14.11 6.24 22.31
C PRO A 366 -14.78 4.86 22.17
N ASP A 367 -14.19 3.90 21.44
CA ASP A 367 -14.67 2.53 21.33
C ASP A 367 -14.06 1.64 22.44
N PRO A 368 -14.87 1.06 23.35
CA PRO A 368 -14.40 0.15 24.39
C PRO A 368 -13.64 -1.08 23.87
N ARG A 369 -14.05 -1.66 22.73
CA ARG A 369 -13.41 -2.85 22.16
C ARG A 369 -12.05 -2.51 21.57
N GLU A 370 -11.98 -1.45 20.77
CA GLU A 370 -10.71 -0.95 20.24
C GLU A 370 -9.75 -0.56 21.38
N ALA A 371 -10.25 0.14 22.40
CA ALA A 371 -9.46 0.50 23.57
C ALA A 371 -8.92 -0.73 24.32
N GLY A 372 -9.76 -1.76 24.54
CA GLY A 372 -9.38 -2.98 25.24
C GLY A 372 -8.33 -3.80 24.49
N PHE A 373 -8.61 -4.18 23.24
CA PHE A 373 -7.68 -4.98 22.43
C PHE A 373 -6.44 -4.20 22.03
N GLY A 374 -6.60 -2.94 21.62
CA GLY A 374 -5.49 -2.08 21.21
C GLY A 374 -4.54 -1.77 22.37
N ALA A 375 -5.05 -1.48 23.57
CA ALA A 375 -4.20 -1.22 24.74
C ALA A 375 -3.48 -2.48 25.21
N LEU A 376 -4.14 -3.66 25.17
CA LEU A 376 -3.48 -4.93 25.46
C LEU A 376 -2.36 -5.20 24.45
N TYR A 377 -2.61 -5.01 23.15
CA TYR A 377 -1.58 -5.17 22.13
C TYR A 377 -0.40 -4.20 22.34
N SER A 378 -0.68 -2.91 22.51
CA SER A 378 0.34 -1.87 22.71
C SER A 378 1.17 -2.12 23.98
N ALA A 379 0.53 -2.54 25.07
CA ALA A 379 1.23 -2.94 26.30
C ALA A 379 2.08 -4.21 26.07
N SER A 380 1.57 -5.21 25.35
CA SER A 380 2.34 -6.42 25.02
C SER A 380 3.58 -6.12 24.18
N VAL A 381 3.50 -5.17 23.25
CA VAL A 381 4.67 -4.68 22.50
C VAL A 381 5.68 -3.99 23.42
N THR A 382 5.24 -3.22 24.41
CA THR A 382 6.13 -2.60 25.41
C THR A 382 6.85 -3.65 26.27
N PHE A 383 6.17 -4.74 26.61
CA PHE A 383 6.72 -5.85 27.38
C PHE A 383 7.60 -6.80 26.53
N GLN A 384 7.42 -6.85 25.22
CA GLN A 384 8.12 -7.76 24.30
C GLN A 384 8.12 -9.21 24.82
N ARG A 385 9.31 -9.78 25.08
CA ARG A 385 9.51 -11.15 25.58
C ARG A 385 8.85 -11.40 26.94
N ASP A 386 8.55 -10.34 27.70
CA ASP A 386 7.84 -10.39 28.97
C ASP A 386 6.32 -10.30 28.81
N ALA A 387 5.76 -10.26 27.58
CA ALA A 387 4.32 -10.12 27.37
C ALA A 387 3.50 -11.26 28.01
N ARG A 388 4.10 -12.45 28.23
CA ARG A 388 3.42 -13.53 28.98
C ARG A 388 3.13 -13.10 30.41
N ARG A 389 4.06 -12.38 31.04
CA ARG A 389 3.90 -11.87 32.39
C ARG A 389 2.73 -10.88 32.45
N LEU A 390 2.67 -9.94 31.52
CA LEU A 390 1.54 -9.00 31.40
C LEU A 390 0.20 -9.74 31.27
N HIS A 391 0.11 -10.72 30.38
CA HIS A 391 -1.11 -11.50 30.17
C HIS A 391 -1.53 -12.34 31.39
N THR A 392 -0.58 -12.84 32.18
CA THR A 392 -0.87 -13.53 33.44
C THR A 392 -1.34 -12.55 34.49
N GLU A 393 -0.63 -11.44 34.68
CA GLU A 393 -0.99 -10.40 35.64
C GLU A 393 -2.36 -9.80 35.35
N LEU A 394 -2.75 -9.64 34.06
CA LEU A 394 -4.06 -9.15 33.67
C LEU A 394 -5.18 -10.10 34.12
N ARG A 395 -4.98 -11.41 33.94
CA ARG A 395 -5.96 -12.42 34.37
C ARG A 395 -6.14 -12.39 35.88
N ASP A 396 -5.03 -12.34 36.61
CA ASP A 396 -5.06 -12.35 38.07
C ASP A 396 -5.72 -11.07 38.60
N ALA A 397 -5.38 -9.91 38.03
CA ALA A 397 -5.92 -8.61 38.45
C ALA A 397 -7.43 -8.49 38.19
N LEU A 398 -7.91 -9.00 37.04
CA LEU A 398 -9.30 -8.84 36.62
C LEU A 398 -10.15 -10.11 36.77
N GLY A 399 -9.60 -11.15 37.40
CA GLY A 399 -10.32 -12.42 37.62
C GLY A 399 -10.75 -13.11 36.32
N ILE A 400 -9.95 -13.00 35.25
CA ILE A 400 -10.27 -13.59 33.95
C ILE A 400 -9.95 -15.09 34.00
N ALA A 401 -10.98 -15.92 34.00
CA ALA A 401 -10.82 -17.37 34.05
C ALA A 401 -10.04 -17.90 32.84
N ALA A 402 -9.03 -18.73 33.08
CA ALA A 402 -8.36 -19.47 32.02
C ALA A 402 -9.34 -20.49 31.43
N ARG A 403 -9.83 -20.25 30.21
CA ARG A 403 -10.52 -21.28 29.45
C ARG A 403 -9.50 -22.28 28.91
N PRO A 404 -9.73 -23.60 29.05
CA PRO A 404 -8.99 -24.57 28.25
C PRO A 404 -9.35 -24.32 26.77
N VAL A 405 -8.31 -24.19 25.94
CA VAL A 405 -8.43 -24.08 24.48
C VAL A 405 -8.77 -25.44 23.90
#